data_AF-A0A3D0ZVU4-F1
#
_entry.id   AF-A0A3D0ZVU4-F1
#
_cell.length_a   1.000
_cell.length_b   1.000
_cell.length_c   1.000
_cell.angle_alpha   90.00
_cell.angle_beta   90.00
_cell.angle_gamma   90.00
#
_symmetry.space_group_name_H-M   'P 1'
#
loop_
_entity.id
_entity.type
_entity.pdbx_description
1 polymer ?
#
loop_
_entity_poly.entity_id
_entity_poly.type
_entity_poly.pdbx_seq_one_letter_code
_entity_poly.pdbx_strand_id
1 'polypeptide(L)'
;MAFSRYNNRRTFVNNDREYKKTFLEQRDANYIRQFDLARLYYPSDAMISQIDTVTAIWTATDKLYNIAAEYYGSPAYWWIIAWFNQKTAESDFQAGEVYLIPISLEEMLGYF
;
A
#
# COMPACT_ATOMS: atom_id res chain seq x y z
N MET A 1 -9.99 11.96 -7.41
CA MET A 1 -9.64 11.62 -6.02
C MET A 1 -8.71 10.42 -6.06
N ALA A 2 -7.61 10.43 -5.30
CA ALA A 2 -6.68 9.30 -5.27
C ALA A 2 -7.36 8.07 -4.64
N PHE A 3 -7.18 6.89 -5.25
CA PHE A 3 -7.68 5.65 -4.67
C PHE A 3 -6.99 5.38 -3.32
N SER A 4 -7.76 5.21 -2.26
CA SER A 4 -7.23 4.90 -0.94
C SER A 4 -7.12 3.38 -0.80
N ARG A 5 -5.92 2.89 -0.45
CA ARG A 5 -5.63 1.48 -0.13
C ARG A 5 -6.48 0.89 1.01
N TYR A 6 -7.26 1.72 1.68
CA TYR A 6 -8.14 1.34 2.78
C TYR A 6 -9.61 1.19 2.36
N ASN A 7 -9.96 1.52 1.12
CA ASN A 7 -11.35 1.60 0.67
C ASN A 7 -12.10 0.27 0.77
N ASN A 8 -11.43 -0.87 0.58
CA ASN A 8 -12.05 -2.20 0.68
C ASN A 8 -11.93 -2.85 2.07
N ARG A 9 -11.50 -2.11 3.10
CA ARG A 9 -11.34 -2.68 4.44
C ARG A 9 -12.63 -2.66 5.22
N ARG A 10 -12.91 -3.76 5.92
CA ARG A 10 -14.05 -3.81 6.84
C ARG A 10 -13.65 -3.13 8.14
N THR A 11 -14.55 -2.34 8.68
CA THR A 11 -14.40 -1.86 10.05
C THR A 11 -15.15 -2.79 11.00
N PHE A 12 -14.57 -3.09 12.14
CA PHE A 12 -15.22 -3.84 13.20
C PHE A 12 -15.12 -3.11 14.54
N VAL A 13 -15.88 -3.59 15.51
CA VAL A 13 -15.90 -3.09 16.89
C VAL A 13 -15.69 -4.28 17.83
N ASN A 14 -14.85 -4.10 18.86
CA ASN A 14 -14.69 -5.09 19.90
C ASN A 14 -15.88 -5.00 20.86
N ASN A 15 -16.74 -6.02 20.87
CA ASN A 15 -17.93 -6.06 21.72
C ASN A 15 -17.76 -6.94 22.97
N ASP A 16 -16.54 -7.41 23.22
CA ASP A 16 -16.22 -8.23 24.39
C ASP A 16 -16.38 -7.44 25.70
N ARG A 17 -16.92 -8.09 26.73
CA ARG A 17 -17.25 -7.44 28.01
C ARG A 17 -15.99 -7.00 28.76
N GLU A 18 -14.95 -7.83 28.78
CA GLU A 18 -13.69 -7.53 29.48
C GLU A 18 -12.93 -6.41 28.76
N TYR A 19 -12.97 -6.42 27.43
CA TYR A 19 -12.42 -5.32 26.63
C TYR A 19 -13.09 -3.98 26.94
N LYS A 20 -14.43 -3.94 27.00
CA LYS A 20 -15.17 -2.71 27.34
C LYS A 20 -14.77 -2.18 28.71
N LYS A 21 -14.77 -3.05 29.72
CA LYS A 21 -14.44 -2.68 31.10
C LYS A 21 -12.99 -2.18 31.25
N THR A 22 -12.05 -2.86 30.60
CA THR A 22 -10.63 -2.55 30.77
C THR A 22 -10.19 -1.35 29.93
N PHE A 23 -10.67 -1.23 28.69
CA PHE A 23 -10.14 -0.25 27.74
C PHE A 23 -11.08 0.92 27.47
N LEU A 24 -12.40 0.70 27.43
CA LEU A 24 -13.35 1.71 26.99
C LEU A 24 -13.84 2.60 28.14
N GLU A 25 -14.11 2.01 29.31
CA GLU A 25 -14.54 2.75 30.51
C GLU A 25 -13.47 3.76 30.98
N GLN A 26 -12.19 3.39 30.93
CA GLN A 26 -11.08 4.30 31.26
C GLN A 26 -10.95 5.47 30.27
N ARG A 27 -11.50 5.34 29.07
CA ARG A 27 -11.38 6.31 27.97
C ARG A 27 -12.68 7.08 27.72
N ASP A 28 -13.71 6.87 28.55
CA ASP A 28 -15.05 7.44 28.39
C ASP A 28 -15.62 7.23 26.96
N ALA A 29 -15.37 6.03 26.41
CA ALA A 29 -15.77 5.67 25.05
C ALA A 29 -16.80 4.53 25.06
N ASN A 30 -17.82 4.60 24.21
CA ASN A 30 -18.83 3.52 24.12
C ASN A 30 -18.41 2.38 23.19
N TYR A 31 -17.70 2.72 22.11
CA TYR A 31 -17.13 1.77 21.15
C TYR A 31 -15.98 2.44 20.39
N ILE A 32 -15.07 1.62 19.87
CA ILE A 32 -14.01 2.06 18.95
C ILE A 32 -14.21 1.31 17.64
N ARG A 33 -14.43 2.05 16.56
CA ARG A 33 -14.46 1.50 15.20
C ARG A 33 -13.04 1.43 14.68
N GLN A 34 -12.61 0.23 14.33
CA GLN A 34 -11.24 -0.04 13.86
C GLN A 34 -11.28 -0.83 12.55
N PHE A 35 -10.26 -0.65 11.71
CA PHE A 35 -10.08 -1.47 10.52
C PHE A 35 -9.66 -2.88 10.90
N ASP A 36 -10.11 -3.85 10.13
CA ASP A 36 -9.65 -5.23 10.19
C ASP A 36 -8.20 -5.38 9.70
N LEU A 37 -7.64 -6.57 9.94
CA LEU A 37 -6.32 -6.92 9.45
C LEU A 37 -6.34 -6.96 7.92
N ALA A 38 -5.44 -6.19 7.30
CA ALA A 38 -5.27 -6.18 5.87
C ALA A 38 -4.79 -7.54 5.38
N ARG A 39 -5.48 -8.12 4.40
CA ARG A 39 -4.94 -9.23 3.62
C ARG A 39 -4.33 -8.63 2.36
N LEU A 40 -2.99 -8.56 2.33
CA LEU A 40 -2.25 -8.14 1.16
C LEU A 40 -1.87 -9.38 0.37
N TYR A 41 -2.42 -9.54 -0.83
CA TYR A 41 -2.02 -10.61 -1.74
C TYR A 41 -0.92 -10.07 -2.64
N TYR A 42 0.18 -10.80 -2.80
CA TYR A 42 1.22 -10.49 -3.78
C TYR A 42 1.05 -11.41 -4.99
N PRO A 43 1.14 -10.90 -6.24
CA PRO A 43 0.94 -11.71 -7.43
C PRO A 43 2.00 -12.81 -7.56
N SER A 44 1.66 -13.93 -8.22
CA SER A 44 2.64 -14.97 -8.51
C SER A 44 3.59 -14.52 -9.63
N ASP A 45 4.76 -15.17 -9.75
CA ASP A 45 5.74 -14.85 -10.80
C ASP A 45 5.15 -14.92 -12.22
N ALA A 46 4.22 -15.86 -12.44
CA ALA A 46 3.50 -16.02 -13.71
C ALA A 46 2.57 -14.83 -14.00
N MET A 47 1.95 -14.25 -12.95
CA MET A 47 1.14 -13.04 -13.08
C MET A 47 2.03 -11.81 -13.31
N ILE A 48 3.13 -11.68 -12.57
CA ILE A 48 4.09 -10.57 -12.72
C ILE A 48 4.65 -10.52 -14.14
N SER A 49 4.94 -11.67 -14.73
CA SER A 49 5.46 -11.77 -16.09
C SER A 49 4.48 -11.29 -17.17
N GLN A 50 3.20 -11.18 -16.85
CA GLN A 50 2.16 -10.68 -17.77
C GLN A 50 1.92 -9.17 -17.61
N ILE A 51 2.49 -8.55 -16.57
CA ILE A 51 2.30 -7.15 -16.25
C ILE A 51 3.35 -6.33 -17.01
N ASP A 52 2.89 -5.35 -17.79
CA ASP A 52 3.77 -4.41 -18.47
C ASP A 52 4.50 -3.52 -17.45
N THR A 53 5.83 -3.54 -17.51
CA THR A 53 6.69 -2.81 -16.58
C THR A 53 7.73 -1.97 -17.31
N VAL A 54 8.11 -0.85 -16.70
CA VAL A 54 9.27 -0.05 -17.09
C VAL A 54 10.40 -0.33 -16.12
N THR A 55 11.54 -0.73 -16.66
CA THR A 55 12.77 -0.94 -15.89
C THR A 55 13.51 0.38 -15.72
N ALA A 56 13.86 0.72 -14.48
CA ALA A 56 14.64 1.92 -14.15
C ALA A 56 15.74 1.58 -13.14
N ILE A 57 16.73 2.47 -13.03
CA ILE A 57 17.82 2.37 -12.04
C ILE A 57 17.57 3.41 -10.96
N TRP A 58 17.57 2.98 -9.71
CA TRP A 58 17.33 3.86 -8.57
C TRP A 58 18.55 4.77 -8.32
N THR A 59 18.31 6.08 -8.27
CA THR A 59 19.34 7.10 -7.99
C THR A 59 19.19 7.70 -6.59
N ALA A 60 20.25 8.31 -6.06
CA ALA A 60 20.22 8.95 -4.74
C ALA A 60 19.20 10.12 -4.64
N THR A 61 18.86 10.72 -5.78
CA THR A 61 17.89 11.81 -5.88
C THR A 61 16.46 11.34 -6.12
N ASP A 62 16.25 10.05 -6.40
CA ASP A 62 14.93 9.53 -6.73
C ASP A 62 13.99 9.59 -5.53
N LYS A 63 12.72 9.81 -5.87
CA LYS A 63 11.60 9.88 -4.94
C LYS A 63 10.43 9.15 -5.58
N LEU A 64 9.88 8.15 -4.89
CA LEU A 64 8.77 7.35 -5.38
C LEU A 64 7.54 8.20 -5.70
N TYR A 65 7.32 9.31 -4.98
CA TYR A 65 6.21 10.22 -5.28
C TYR A 65 6.42 11.01 -6.58
N ASN A 66 7.66 11.35 -6.94
CA ASN A 66 7.95 12.00 -8.23
C ASN A 66 7.75 11.00 -9.38
N ILE A 67 8.26 9.79 -9.22
CA ILE A 67 8.10 8.71 -10.20
C ILE A 67 6.61 8.37 -10.37
N ALA A 68 5.86 8.23 -9.28
CA ALA A 68 4.40 8.01 -9.38
C ALA A 68 3.66 9.19 -10.02
N ALA A 69 4.08 10.42 -9.76
CA ALA A 69 3.51 11.59 -10.44
C ALA A 69 3.78 11.55 -11.96
N GLU A 70 4.96 11.10 -12.36
CA GLU A 70 5.36 10.96 -13.77
C GLU A 70 4.59 9.84 -14.48
N TYR A 71 4.55 8.63 -13.90
CA TYR A 71 3.97 7.44 -14.56
C TYR A 71 2.47 7.31 -14.35
N TYR A 72 1.92 7.75 -13.21
CA TYR A 72 0.51 7.59 -12.86
C TYR A 72 -0.26 8.91 -12.82
N GLY A 73 0.40 10.04 -13.09
CA GLY A 73 -0.20 11.37 -12.99
C GLY A 73 -0.54 11.81 -11.57
N SER A 74 -0.16 11.03 -10.55
CA SER A 74 -0.46 11.34 -9.15
C SER A 74 0.60 10.79 -8.20
N PRO A 75 1.21 11.64 -7.34
CA PRO A 75 2.19 11.21 -6.35
C PRO A 75 1.60 10.27 -5.30
N ALA A 76 0.27 10.23 -5.14
CA ALA A 76 -0.41 9.40 -4.16
C ALA A 76 -0.27 7.89 -4.40
N TYR A 77 0.21 7.48 -5.58
CA TYR A 77 0.38 6.07 -5.98
C TYR A 77 1.81 5.55 -5.82
N TRP A 78 2.69 6.31 -5.17
CA TRP A 78 4.09 5.92 -4.90
C TRP A 78 4.24 4.53 -4.28
N TRP A 79 3.28 4.15 -3.44
CA TRP A 79 3.30 2.88 -2.70
C TRP A 79 3.08 1.67 -3.61
N ILE A 80 2.51 1.84 -4.81
CA ILE A 80 2.35 0.74 -5.78
C ILE A 80 3.72 0.31 -6.30
N ILE A 81 4.58 1.27 -6.61
CA ILE A 81 5.95 1.01 -7.06
C ILE A 81 6.75 0.32 -5.95
N ALA A 82 6.65 0.83 -4.70
CA ALA A 82 7.29 0.18 -3.56
C ALA A 82 6.81 -1.27 -3.40
N TRP A 83 5.49 -1.47 -3.35
CA TRP A 83 4.87 -2.78 -3.15
C TRP A 83 5.24 -3.77 -4.26
N PHE A 84 5.23 -3.33 -5.53
CA PHE A 84 5.58 -4.17 -6.67
C PHE A 84 7.05 -4.65 -6.63
N ASN A 85 7.94 -3.85 -6.07
CA ASN A 85 9.36 -4.21 -5.89
C ASN A 85 9.63 -4.92 -4.55
N GLN A 86 8.58 -5.31 -3.81
CA GLN A 86 8.68 -5.91 -2.47
C GLN A 86 9.45 -5.03 -1.47
N LYS A 87 9.29 -3.71 -1.60
CA LYS A 87 9.84 -2.68 -0.70
C LYS A 87 8.70 -2.00 0.07
N THR A 88 9.01 -1.41 1.21
CA THR A 88 8.03 -0.66 2.02
C THR A 88 8.07 0.84 1.75
N ALA A 89 9.26 1.38 1.53
CA ALA A 89 9.50 2.80 1.32
C ALA A 89 10.76 3.06 0.49
N GLU A 90 10.97 4.34 0.14
CA GLU A 90 12.17 4.82 -0.57
C GLU A 90 13.48 4.44 0.13
N SER A 91 13.47 4.34 1.46
CA SER A 91 14.66 3.99 2.26
C SER A 91 15.14 2.55 2.04
N ASP A 92 14.28 1.67 1.55
CA ASP A 92 14.63 0.29 1.28
C ASP A 92 15.34 0.14 -0.07
N PHE A 93 15.40 1.22 -0.85
CA PHE A 93 16.06 1.24 -2.14
C PHE A 93 17.55 1.58 -2.03
N GLN A 94 18.38 0.88 -2.78
CA GLN A 94 19.82 1.09 -2.87
C GLN A 94 20.17 1.82 -4.17
N ALA A 95 21.00 2.85 -4.08
CA ALA A 95 21.46 3.57 -5.26
C ALA A 95 22.19 2.61 -6.22
N GLY A 96 21.79 2.63 -7.49
CA GLY A 96 22.28 1.74 -8.53
C GLY A 96 21.49 0.44 -8.69
N GLU A 97 20.51 0.15 -7.82
CA GLU A 97 19.68 -1.05 -8.00
C GLU A 97 18.66 -0.86 -9.14
N VAL A 98 18.29 -1.97 -9.77
CA VAL A 98 17.26 -2.00 -10.81
C VAL A 98 15.91 -2.24 -10.15
N TYR A 99 14.91 -1.43 -10.51
CA TYR A 99 13.54 -1.59 -10.05
C TYR A 99 12.55 -1.49 -11.21
N LEU A 100 11.35 -2.01 -10.99
CA LEU A 100 10.29 -2.12 -11.99
C LEU A 100 9.11 -1.19 -11.65
N ILE A 101 8.61 -0.48 -12.64
CA ILE A 101 7.45 0.40 -12.51
C ILE A 101 6.30 -0.24 -13.30
N PRO A 102 5.25 -0.77 -12.66
CA PRO A 102 4.11 -1.35 -13.39
C PRO A 102 3.32 -0.25 -14.08
N ILE A 103 3.03 -0.36 -15.38
CA ILE A 103 2.35 0.70 -16.15
C ILE A 103 0.83 0.64 -15.91
N SER A 104 0.28 -0.56 -15.73
CA SER A 104 -1.14 -0.81 -15.54
C SER A 104 -1.61 -0.46 -14.12
N LEU A 105 -1.82 0.83 -13.83
CA LEU A 105 -2.31 1.28 -12.53
C LEU A 105 -3.63 0.61 -12.12
N GLU A 106 -4.57 0.48 -13.05
CA GLU A 106 -5.89 -0.11 -12.78
C GLU A 106 -5.79 -1.57 -12.33
N GLU A 107 -4.96 -2.34 -13.00
CA GLU A 107 -4.67 -3.74 -12.65
C GLU A 107 -4.03 -3.84 -11.26
N MET A 108 -3.10 -2.94 -10.94
CA MET A 108 -2.47 -2.86 -9.61
C MET A 108 -3.46 -2.53 -8.51
N LEU A 109 -4.39 -1.59 -8.76
CA LEU A 109 -5.42 -1.23 -7.80
C LEU A 109 -6.42 -2.37 -7.55
N GLY A 110 -6.63 -3.27 -8.52
CA GLY A 110 -7.47 -4.45 -8.36
C GLY A 110 -7.00 -5.43 -7.27
N TYR A 111 -5.74 -5.35 -6.82
CA TYR A 111 -5.22 -6.15 -5.73
C TYR A 111 -5.57 -5.63 -4.32
N PHE A 112 -6.20 -4.45 -4.20
CA PHE A 112 -6.48 -3.76 -2.93
C PHE A 112 -7.95 -3.37 -2.79
#